data_AF-A0A235HH94-F1
#
_entry.id   AF-A0A235HH94-F1
#
_cell.length_a   1.000
_cell.length_b   1.000
_cell.length_c   1.000
_cell.angle_alpha   90.00
_cell.angle_beta   90.00
_cell.angle_gamma   90.00
#
_symmetry.space_group_name_H-M   'P 1'
#
loop_
_entity.id
_entity.type
_entity.pdbx_description
1 polymer ?
#
loop_
_entity_poly.entity_id
_entity_poly.type
_entity_poly.pdbx_seq_one_letter_code
_entity_poly.pdbx_strand_id
1 'polypeptide(L)'
;MPSISRRNGHREASAWPGWVDALSSLVMVVIFLLMIFVVAQFYMATALTGRDEQLGSLNRKVAELNDLLALERDANADLRINVAQLSAELQGSVAARDTMTSRIATLQGDLDHATRAAEELQRTIRADKETIELKLAEAASLQADLKALREARNKLEGELAAAAAQQRLTEEQRQALLAELGGERDRSKALESRLANADEKTMLAQKDIEKRDIRITELTASLTAEQGATGKANEQVDLLNRQMAALRDQLARIGAVLEISEKKAEEQQVQIAELGSRLNQALAAKVQDLARYRSEFFGRVREALGNRPDVRVVGDRFVFQSELLFPSGSATLEEAGKLRLAELARTLIEIGRTIPPDINWVLRVDGHTDSRPVRIQFASNWELSAARAISVVKFLIDQGIPADRLAAAGFGEYQPLDPGTSDEALARNRRIEVKLDQR
;
A
#
# COMPACT_ATOMS: atom_id res chain seq x y z
N MET A 1 81.38 92.50 -90.48
CA MET A 1 81.49 92.75 -91.93
C MET A 1 80.16 92.35 -92.58
N PRO A 2 79.69 93.01 -93.65
CA PRO A 2 79.54 94.45 -93.86
C PRO A 2 78.07 94.76 -94.32
N SER A 3 77.45 95.86 -93.90
CA SER A 3 77.35 97.15 -94.63
C SER A 3 76.23 97.26 -95.69
N ILE A 4 75.39 98.31 -95.50
CA ILE A 4 74.85 99.23 -96.54
C ILE A 4 73.78 98.61 -97.46
N SER A 5 72.58 99.17 -97.58
CA SER A 5 72.33 100.29 -98.52
C SER A 5 70.91 100.84 -98.36
N ARG A 6 70.81 102.17 -98.23
CA ARG A 6 69.58 102.94 -98.43
C ARG A 6 69.23 102.99 -99.92
N ARG A 7 67.95 102.91 -100.25
CA ARG A 7 67.38 103.63 -101.42
C ARG A 7 65.95 104.05 -101.09
N ASN A 8 65.72 105.36 -101.19
CA ASN A 8 64.46 106.03 -100.90
C ASN A 8 63.89 106.51 -102.24
N GLY A 9 62.63 106.19 -102.53
CA GLY A 9 61.90 106.58 -103.74
C GLY A 9 60.49 107.06 -103.40
N HIS A 10 60.34 108.39 -103.37
CA HIS A 10 59.17 109.23 -103.73
C HIS A 10 57.78 108.59 -103.56
N ARG A 11 57.01 108.99 -102.52
CA ARG A 11 55.94 110.02 -102.54
C ARG A 11 54.82 109.75 -103.56
N GLU A 12 53.74 109.15 -103.07
CA GLU A 12 52.40 109.68 -103.25
C GLU A 12 51.73 109.80 -101.87
N ALA A 13 51.35 111.02 -101.52
CA ALA A 13 50.56 111.34 -100.35
C ALA A 13 49.08 111.20 -100.73
N SER A 14 48.49 110.06 -100.41
CA SER A 14 47.04 109.95 -100.27
C SER A 14 46.70 110.26 -98.81
N ALA A 15 46.18 111.47 -98.61
CA ALA A 15 45.60 111.90 -97.35
C ALA A 15 44.47 110.92 -96.94
N TRP A 16 44.76 110.07 -95.96
CA TRP A 16 43.75 109.38 -95.16
C TRP A 16 43.53 110.20 -93.87
N PRO A 17 42.29 110.47 -93.44
CA PRO A 17 42.03 111.50 -92.44
C PRO A 17 42.56 111.15 -91.04
N GLY A 18 43.13 112.10 -90.30
CA GLY A 18 43.64 111.91 -88.93
C GLY A 18 42.59 111.49 -87.88
N TRP A 19 41.28 111.61 -88.18
CA TRP A 19 40.24 110.99 -87.34
C TRP A 19 40.24 109.47 -87.43
N VAL A 20 40.76 108.88 -88.51
CA VAL A 20 40.90 107.42 -88.65
C VAL A 20 41.96 106.88 -87.68
N ASP A 21 42.98 107.67 -87.32
CA ASP A 21 44.03 107.26 -86.37
C ASP A 21 43.58 107.40 -84.90
N ALA A 22 42.76 108.41 -84.59
CA ALA A 22 42.07 108.53 -83.30
C ALA A 22 40.96 107.47 -83.14
N LEU A 23 40.26 107.13 -84.23
CA LEU A 23 39.23 106.08 -84.24
C LEU A 23 39.86 104.68 -84.18
N SER A 24 41.00 104.45 -84.86
CA SER A 24 41.73 103.18 -84.81
C SER A 24 42.39 102.95 -83.45
N SER A 25 42.95 103.98 -82.80
CA SER A 25 43.49 103.89 -81.44
C SER A 25 42.40 103.69 -80.38
N LEU A 26 41.24 104.36 -80.51
CA LEU A 26 40.06 104.08 -79.68
C LEU A 26 39.59 102.63 -79.88
N VAL A 27 39.50 102.15 -81.12
CA VAL A 27 39.15 100.76 -81.44
C VAL A 27 40.19 99.79 -80.89
N MET A 28 41.49 100.10 -80.93
CA MET A 28 42.54 99.25 -80.38
C MET A 28 42.47 99.16 -78.85
N VAL A 29 42.21 100.28 -78.15
CA VAL A 29 41.99 100.31 -76.70
C VAL A 29 40.72 99.55 -76.31
N VAL A 30 39.64 99.71 -77.07
CA VAL A 30 38.39 98.98 -76.84
C VAL A 30 38.56 97.48 -77.07
N ILE A 31 39.27 97.07 -78.14
CA ILE A 31 39.61 95.67 -78.40
C ILE A 31 40.53 95.10 -77.30
N PHE A 32 41.51 95.88 -76.83
CA PHE A 32 42.41 95.48 -75.74
C PHE A 32 41.65 95.29 -74.41
N LEU A 33 40.78 96.23 -74.06
CA LEU A 33 39.90 96.11 -72.89
C LEU A 33 38.94 94.92 -73.02
N LEU A 34 38.38 94.69 -74.22
CA LEU A 34 37.57 93.50 -74.52
C LEU A 34 38.38 92.21 -74.39
N MET A 35 39.64 92.16 -74.86
CA MET A 35 40.49 90.98 -74.69
C MET A 35 40.79 90.71 -73.22
N ILE A 36 41.17 91.73 -72.44
CA ILE A 36 41.39 91.57 -70.99
C ILE A 36 40.11 91.09 -70.32
N PHE A 37 38.96 91.67 -70.67
CA PHE A 37 37.68 91.25 -70.13
C PHE A 37 37.35 89.81 -70.49
N VAL A 38 37.53 89.39 -71.75
CA VAL A 38 37.31 88.01 -72.20
C VAL A 38 38.26 87.04 -71.51
N VAL A 39 39.53 87.39 -71.32
CA VAL A 39 40.51 86.56 -70.59
C VAL A 39 40.14 86.46 -69.10
N ALA A 40 39.73 87.56 -68.48
CA ALA A 40 39.25 87.57 -67.09
C ALA A 40 37.96 86.74 -66.94
N GLN A 41 37.02 86.85 -67.88
CA GLN A 41 35.80 86.03 -67.93
C GLN A 41 36.14 84.55 -68.13
N PHE A 42 37.08 84.21 -69.01
CA PHE A 42 37.52 82.83 -69.24
C PHE A 42 38.22 82.24 -68.00
N TYR A 43 39.09 83.01 -67.35
CA TYR A 43 39.74 82.58 -66.11
C TYR A 43 38.74 82.43 -64.96
N MET A 44 37.79 83.35 -64.82
CA MET A 44 36.72 83.27 -63.82
C MET A 44 35.80 82.08 -64.09
N ALA A 45 35.44 81.83 -65.36
CA ALA A 45 34.64 80.67 -65.75
C ALA A 45 35.38 79.36 -65.45
N THR A 46 36.65 79.23 -65.82
CA THR A 46 37.45 78.04 -65.52
C THR A 46 37.67 77.84 -64.01
N ALA A 47 37.88 78.93 -63.24
CA ALA A 47 37.99 78.88 -61.78
C ALA A 47 36.66 78.50 -61.09
N LEU A 48 35.52 79.01 -61.58
CA LEU A 48 34.20 78.64 -61.10
C LEU A 48 33.88 77.17 -61.42
N THR A 49 34.09 76.74 -62.67
CA THR A 49 33.88 75.33 -63.06
C THR A 49 34.77 74.37 -62.25
N GLY A 50 36.04 74.70 -62.02
CA GLY A 50 36.93 73.89 -61.18
C GLY A 50 36.49 73.83 -59.72
N ARG A 51 35.99 74.95 -59.15
CA ARG A 51 35.42 74.97 -57.80
C ARG A 51 34.12 74.18 -57.71
N ASP A 52 33.27 74.25 -58.73
CA ASP A 52 32.01 73.50 -58.81
C ASP A 52 32.27 71.98 -58.91
N GLU A 53 33.30 71.56 -59.65
CA GLU A 53 33.74 70.16 -59.70
C GLU A 53 34.28 69.68 -58.34
N GLN A 54 35.09 70.50 -57.64
CA GLN A 54 35.58 70.19 -56.30
C GLN A 54 34.44 70.09 -55.27
N LEU A 55 33.48 71.02 -55.32
CA LEU A 55 32.28 70.98 -54.47
C LEU A 55 31.41 69.75 -54.79
N GLY A 56 31.26 69.40 -56.07
CA GLY A 56 30.55 68.20 -56.50
C GLY A 56 31.25 66.89 -56.06
N SER A 57 32.58 66.85 -56.08
CA SER A 57 33.35 65.72 -55.54
C SER A 57 33.23 65.63 -54.02
N LEU A 58 33.33 66.76 -53.31
CA LEU A 58 33.20 66.79 -51.86
C LEU A 58 31.79 66.39 -51.40
N ASN A 59 30.73 66.88 -52.06
CA ASN A 59 29.36 66.47 -51.76
C ASN A 59 29.14 64.97 -52.00
N ARG A 60 29.73 64.39 -53.06
CA ARG A 60 29.70 62.93 -53.27
C ARG A 60 30.40 62.16 -52.16
N LYS A 61 31.59 62.61 -51.73
CA LYS A 61 32.31 61.99 -50.59
C LYS A 61 31.54 62.12 -49.28
N VAL A 62 30.89 63.26 -49.03
CA VAL A 62 30.03 63.45 -47.85
C VAL A 62 28.82 62.53 -47.90
N ALA A 63 28.20 62.35 -49.07
CA ALA A 63 27.10 61.39 -49.25
C ALA A 63 27.57 59.94 -49.00
N GLU A 64 28.69 59.52 -49.57
CA GLU A 64 29.27 58.19 -49.36
C GLU A 64 29.63 57.94 -47.89
N LEU A 65 30.22 58.92 -47.20
CA LEU A 65 30.51 58.83 -45.76
C LEU A 65 29.23 58.75 -44.92
N ASN A 66 28.17 59.46 -45.30
CA ASN A 66 26.88 59.37 -44.63
C ASN A 66 26.25 57.99 -44.82
N ASP A 67 26.33 57.40 -46.02
CA ASP A 67 25.84 56.06 -46.31
C ASP A 67 26.63 54.99 -45.52
N LEU A 68 27.96 55.11 -45.48
CA LEU A 68 28.81 54.23 -44.67
C LEU A 68 28.51 54.37 -43.17
N LEU A 69 28.33 55.59 -42.68
CA LEU A 69 27.97 55.84 -41.28
C LEU A 69 26.58 55.29 -40.94
N ALA A 70 25.62 55.36 -41.87
CA ALA A 70 24.31 54.75 -41.70
C ALA A 70 24.42 53.22 -41.60
N LEU A 71 25.19 52.60 -42.50
CA LEU A 71 25.41 51.14 -42.49
C LEU A 71 26.15 50.66 -41.23
N GLU A 72 27.13 51.43 -40.75
CA GLU A 72 27.82 51.14 -39.48
C GLU A 72 26.88 51.28 -38.28
N ARG A 73 25.99 52.28 -38.29
CA ARG A 73 24.97 52.46 -37.25
C ARG A 73 23.97 51.31 -37.23
N ASP A 74 23.51 50.86 -38.39
CA ASP A 74 22.61 49.72 -38.52
C ASP A 74 23.28 48.43 -38.05
N ALA A 75 24.52 48.16 -38.50
CA ALA A 75 25.30 47.01 -38.03
C ALA A 75 25.53 47.02 -36.51
N ASN A 76 25.84 48.19 -35.93
CA ASN A 76 25.95 48.35 -34.48
C ASN A 76 24.61 48.16 -33.76
N ALA A 77 23.49 48.56 -34.35
CA ALA A 77 22.15 48.32 -33.79
C ALA A 77 21.83 46.82 -33.77
N ASP A 78 22.09 46.11 -34.87
CA ASP A 78 21.91 44.66 -34.97
C ASP A 78 22.81 43.90 -33.98
N LEU A 79 24.08 44.29 -33.85
CA LEU A 79 25.01 43.74 -32.86
C LEU A 79 24.47 43.91 -31.43
N ARG A 80 23.91 45.08 -31.10
CA ARG A 80 23.32 45.32 -29.77
C ARG A 80 22.11 44.43 -29.52
N ILE A 81 21.26 44.23 -30.54
CA ILE A 81 20.10 43.32 -30.45
C ILE A 81 20.59 41.88 -30.23
N ASN A 82 21.55 41.42 -31.01
CA ASN A 82 22.11 40.06 -30.88
C ASN A 82 22.76 39.82 -29.51
N VAL A 83 23.53 40.80 -29.00
CA VAL A 83 24.12 40.71 -27.66
C VAL A 83 23.02 40.67 -26.58
N ALA A 84 21.97 41.48 -26.71
CA ALA A 84 20.85 41.45 -25.78
C ALA A 84 20.11 40.09 -25.81
N GLN A 85 19.88 39.54 -27.00
CA GLN A 85 19.27 38.22 -27.16
C GLN A 85 20.14 37.10 -26.57
N LEU A 86 21.43 37.06 -26.90
CA LEU A 86 22.37 36.08 -26.35
C LEU A 86 22.48 36.18 -24.82
N SER A 87 22.48 37.40 -24.28
CA SER A 87 22.47 37.61 -22.83
C SER A 87 21.19 37.06 -22.18
N ALA A 88 20.03 37.25 -22.82
CA ALA A 88 18.76 36.73 -22.32
C ALA A 88 18.71 35.19 -22.40
N GLU A 89 19.19 34.60 -23.51
CA GLU A 89 19.31 33.15 -23.66
C GLU A 89 20.27 32.53 -22.64
N LEU A 90 21.42 33.17 -22.39
CA LEU A 90 22.37 32.73 -21.37
C LEU A 90 21.75 32.79 -19.97
N GLN A 91 21.03 33.87 -19.64
CA GLN A 91 20.34 34.01 -18.36
C GLN A 91 19.26 32.93 -18.19
N GLY A 92 18.51 32.62 -19.25
CA GLY A 92 17.53 31.53 -19.27
C GLY A 92 18.20 30.16 -19.05
N SER A 93 19.34 29.92 -19.70
CA SER A 93 20.12 28.69 -19.54
C SER A 93 20.65 28.53 -18.11
N VAL A 94 21.16 29.60 -17.51
CA VAL A 94 21.63 29.59 -16.11
C VAL A 94 20.48 29.30 -15.14
N ALA A 95 19.32 29.94 -15.31
CA ALA A 95 18.15 29.68 -14.47
C ALA A 95 17.65 28.22 -14.61
N ALA A 96 17.67 27.67 -15.82
CA ALA A 96 17.33 26.27 -16.06
C ALA A 96 18.32 25.32 -15.38
N ARG A 97 19.63 25.60 -15.49
CA ARG A 97 20.68 24.84 -14.80
C ARG A 97 20.47 24.85 -13.28
N ASP A 98 20.24 26.02 -12.70
CA ASP A 98 20.07 26.16 -11.24
C ASP A 98 18.81 25.42 -10.77
N THR A 99 17.73 25.45 -11.56
CA THR A 99 16.52 24.64 -11.31
C THR A 99 16.82 23.15 -11.34
N MET A 100 17.60 22.68 -12.32
CA MET A 100 17.99 21.26 -12.42
C MET A 100 18.90 20.86 -11.27
N THR A 101 19.84 21.71 -10.85
CA THR A 101 20.69 21.47 -9.68
C THR A 101 19.85 21.34 -8.41
N SER A 102 18.86 22.20 -8.21
CA SER A 102 17.93 22.08 -7.07
C SER A 102 17.14 20.77 -7.12
N ARG A 103 16.64 20.36 -8.29
CA ARG A 103 15.91 19.09 -8.45
C ARG A 103 16.79 17.88 -8.17
N ILE A 104 18.04 17.90 -8.63
CA ILE A 104 19.01 16.83 -8.35
C ILE A 104 19.26 16.72 -6.85
N ALA A 105 19.45 17.84 -6.15
CA ALA A 105 19.64 17.84 -4.70
C ALA A 105 18.43 17.27 -3.95
N THR A 106 17.20 17.62 -4.38
CA THR A 106 15.97 17.04 -3.80
C THR A 106 15.89 15.54 -4.05
N LEU A 107 16.11 15.09 -5.29
CA LEU A 107 16.07 13.67 -5.64
C LEU A 107 17.14 12.85 -4.91
N GLN A 108 18.32 13.42 -4.66
CA GLN A 108 19.35 12.80 -3.84
C GLN A 108 18.90 12.65 -2.38
N GLY A 109 18.27 13.67 -1.81
CA GLY A 109 17.69 13.60 -0.46
C GLY A 109 16.59 12.54 -0.34
N ASP A 110 15.71 12.47 -1.34
CA ASP A 110 14.64 11.46 -1.40
C ASP A 110 15.22 10.04 -1.53
N LEU A 111 16.27 9.86 -2.34
CA LEU A 111 16.97 8.59 -2.48
C LEU A 111 17.61 8.15 -1.17
N ASP A 112 18.31 9.05 -0.47
CA ASP A 112 18.93 8.75 0.83
C ASP A 112 17.89 8.41 1.90
N HIS A 113 16.72 9.04 1.85
CA HIS A 113 15.60 8.71 2.74
C HIS A 113 15.02 7.32 2.41
N ALA A 114 14.79 7.03 1.13
CA ALA A 114 14.29 5.74 0.68
C ALA A 114 15.26 4.59 1.03
N THR A 115 16.56 4.78 0.86
CA THR A 115 17.58 3.79 1.24
C THR A 115 17.57 3.52 2.74
N ARG A 116 17.52 4.56 3.58
CA ARG A 116 17.43 4.38 5.05
C ARG A 116 16.15 3.67 5.48
N ALA A 117 15.01 3.99 4.86
CA ALA A 117 13.75 3.29 5.13
C ALA A 117 13.83 1.81 4.72
N ALA A 118 14.45 1.49 3.57
CA ALA A 118 14.64 0.13 3.12
C ALA A 118 15.54 -0.68 4.06
N GLU A 119 16.64 -0.09 4.54
CA GLU A 119 17.51 -0.72 5.53
C GLU A 119 16.77 -1.02 6.84
N GLU A 120 15.93 -0.10 7.31
CA GLU A 120 15.15 -0.29 8.53
C GLU A 120 14.10 -1.39 8.35
N LEU A 121 13.37 -1.42 7.23
CA LEU A 121 12.46 -2.53 6.92
C LEU A 121 13.20 -3.87 6.89
N GLN A 122 14.40 -3.94 6.31
CA GLN A 122 15.20 -5.16 6.30
C GLN A 122 15.59 -5.62 7.70
N ARG A 123 15.93 -4.70 8.61
CA ARG A 123 16.21 -5.03 10.01
C ARG A 123 14.98 -5.61 10.70
N THR A 124 13.82 -4.98 10.52
CA THR A 124 12.55 -5.47 11.11
C THR A 124 12.18 -6.85 10.57
N ILE A 125 12.26 -7.05 9.25
CA ILE A 125 11.99 -8.37 8.63
C ILE A 125 12.94 -9.44 9.20
N ARG A 126 14.21 -9.11 9.43
CA ARG A 126 15.16 -10.05 10.02
C ARG A 126 14.79 -10.39 11.47
N ALA A 127 14.45 -9.40 12.29
CA ALA A 127 14.04 -9.62 13.68
C ALA A 127 12.73 -10.43 13.78
N ASP A 128 11.77 -10.14 12.90
CA ASP A 128 10.51 -10.88 12.80
C ASP A 128 10.77 -12.33 12.38
N LYS A 129 11.66 -12.55 11.41
CA LYS A 129 12.06 -13.89 10.97
C LYS A 129 12.68 -14.70 12.11
N GLU A 130 13.63 -14.12 12.84
CA GLU A 130 14.25 -14.77 14.01
C GLU A 130 13.19 -15.13 15.07
N THR A 131 12.22 -14.24 15.31
CA THR A 131 11.09 -14.49 16.22
C THR A 131 10.18 -15.62 15.73
N ILE A 132 9.89 -15.67 14.43
CA ILE A 132 9.07 -16.73 13.83
C ILE A 132 9.79 -18.09 13.92
N GLU A 133 11.09 -18.13 13.65
CA GLU A 133 11.89 -19.36 13.78
C GLU A 133 11.88 -19.89 15.22
N LEU A 134 11.99 -19.01 16.23
CA LEU A 134 11.87 -19.38 17.64
C LEU A 134 10.48 -19.94 17.97
N LYS A 135 9.40 -19.29 17.52
CA LYS A 135 8.02 -19.77 17.75
C LYS A 135 7.74 -21.10 17.05
N LEU A 136 8.32 -21.32 15.86
CA LEU A 136 8.20 -22.60 15.16
C LEU A 136 8.93 -23.72 15.90
N ALA A 137 10.12 -23.44 16.46
CA ALA A 137 10.85 -24.40 17.27
C ALA A 137 10.07 -24.76 18.55
N GLU A 138 9.48 -23.78 19.22
CA GLU A 138 8.61 -24.00 20.40
C GLU A 138 7.39 -24.85 20.03
N ALA A 139 6.69 -24.52 18.94
CA ALA A 139 5.54 -25.29 18.47
C ALA A 139 5.90 -26.74 18.13
N ALA A 140 7.07 -26.96 17.52
CA ALA A 140 7.57 -28.31 17.23
C ALA A 140 7.85 -29.11 18.51
N SER A 141 8.43 -28.47 19.53
CA SER A 141 8.63 -29.08 20.85
C SER A 141 7.30 -29.47 21.49
N LEU A 142 6.34 -28.54 21.53
CA LEU A 142 5.01 -28.79 22.10
C LEU A 142 4.27 -29.92 21.37
N GLN A 143 4.43 -30.02 20.05
CA GLN A 143 3.85 -31.11 19.26
C GLN A 143 4.49 -32.47 19.60
N ALA A 144 5.81 -32.50 19.83
CA ALA A 144 6.51 -33.70 20.28
C ALA A 144 6.05 -34.13 21.68
N ASP A 145 5.92 -33.18 22.61
CA ASP A 145 5.43 -33.42 23.97
C ASP A 145 3.99 -33.96 23.96
N LEU A 146 3.10 -33.39 23.13
CA LEU A 146 1.74 -33.88 22.97
C LEU A 146 1.69 -35.31 22.43
N LYS A 147 2.59 -35.66 21.51
CA LYS A 147 2.70 -37.02 21.00
C LYS A 147 3.15 -37.98 22.11
N ALA A 148 4.19 -37.62 22.85
CA ALA A 148 4.69 -38.43 23.97
C ALA A 148 3.62 -38.63 25.05
N LEU A 149 2.87 -37.58 25.39
CA LEU A 149 1.76 -37.65 26.35
C LEU A 149 0.64 -38.58 25.88
N ARG A 150 0.28 -38.55 24.59
CA ARG A 150 -0.72 -39.47 24.02
C ARG A 150 -0.25 -40.93 24.08
N GLU A 151 1.00 -41.19 23.76
CA GLU A 151 1.59 -42.54 23.86
C GLU A 151 1.61 -43.03 25.31
N ALA A 152 2.02 -42.18 26.25
CA ALA A 152 1.97 -42.49 27.67
C ALA A 152 0.54 -42.77 28.16
N ARG A 153 -0.44 -41.96 27.74
CA ARG A 153 -1.86 -42.16 28.06
C ARG A 153 -2.36 -43.52 27.56
N ASN A 154 -2.11 -43.86 26.29
CA ASN A 154 -2.52 -45.13 25.71
C ASN A 154 -1.89 -46.33 26.44
N LYS A 155 -0.62 -46.21 26.85
CA LYS A 155 0.05 -47.24 27.64
C LYS A 155 -0.63 -47.44 29.00
N LEU A 156 -0.91 -46.34 29.71
CA LEU A 156 -1.60 -46.37 31.00
C LEU A 156 -3.02 -46.94 30.88
N GLU A 157 -3.77 -46.57 29.84
CA GLU A 157 -5.09 -47.16 29.55
C GLU A 157 -5.00 -48.68 29.33
N GLY A 158 -3.96 -49.15 28.64
CA GLY A 158 -3.70 -50.57 28.44
C GLY A 158 -3.34 -51.31 29.74
N GLU A 159 -2.48 -50.72 30.57
CA GLU A 159 -2.13 -51.25 31.89
C GLU A 159 -3.34 -51.31 32.83
N LEU A 160 -4.19 -50.27 32.81
CA LEU A 160 -5.43 -50.23 33.60
C LEU A 160 -6.43 -51.31 33.14
N ALA A 161 -6.58 -51.49 31.82
CA ALA A 161 -7.43 -52.54 31.27
C ALA A 161 -6.94 -53.95 31.66
N ALA A 162 -5.62 -54.18 31.61
CA ALA A 162 -5.01 -55.43 32.05
C ALA A 162 -5.23 -55.68 33.55
N ALA A 163 -5.01 -54.67 34.40
CA ALA A 163 -5.25 -54.76 35.83
C ALA A 163 -6.72 -55.04 36.16
N ALA A 164 -7.66 -54.40 35.45
CA ALA A 164 -9.09 -54.64 35.60
C ALA A 164 -9.50 -56.07 35.20
N ALA A 165 -8.92 -56.61 34.12
CA ALA A 165 -9.14 -58.01 33.71
C ALA A 165 -8.62 -58.99 34.77
N GLN A 166 -7.45 -58.70 35.34
CA GLN A 166 -6.83 -59.53 36.36
C GLN A 166 -7.65 -59.56 37.66
N GLN A 167 -8.25 -58.41 38.05
CA GLN A 167 -9.19 -58.36 39.17
C GLN A 167 -10.46 -59.18 38.93
N ARG A 168 -11.03 -59.15 37.72
CA ARG A 168 -12.21 -59.97 37.37
C ARG A 168 -11.92 -61.46 37.46
N LEU A 169 -10.80 -61.91 36.93
CA LEU A 169 -10.35 -63.31 37.05
C LEU A 169 -10.20 -63.75 38.50
N THR A 170 -9.66 -62.88 39.36
CA THR A 170 -9.48 -63.18 40.79
C THR A 170 -10.81 -63.28 41.52
N GLU A 171 -11.79 -62.43 41.18
CA GLU A 171 -13.14 -62.46 41.76
C GLU A 171 -13.94 -63.69 41.30
N GLU A 172 -13.83 -64.09 40.03
CA GLU A 172 -14.42 -65.34 39.53
C GLU A 172 -13.82 -66.57 40.22
N GLN A 173 -12.49 -66.60 40.38
CA GLN A 173 -11.81 -67.66 41.14
C GLN A 173 -12.29 -67.72 42.60
N ARG A 174 -12.48 -66.56 43.25
CA ARG A 174 -13.00 -66.48 44.62
C ARG A 174 -14.44 -67.02 44.71
N GLN A 175 -15.29 -66.69 43.75
CA GLN A 175 -16.67 -67.19 43.72
C GLN A 175 -16.74 -68.70 43.46
N ALA A 176 -15.90 -69.22 42.56
CA ALA A 176 -15.78 -70.66 42.32
C ALA A 176 -15.33 -71.40 43.60
N LEU A 177 -14.33 -70.87 44.30
CA LEU A 177 -13.83 -71.45 45.54
C LEU A 177 -14.90 -71.44 46.65
N LEU A 178 -15.69 -70.36 46.77
CA LEU A 178 -16.80 -70.26 47.73
C LEU A 178 -17.93 -71.25 47.40
N ALA A 179 -18.23 -71.47 46.12
CA ALA A 179 -19.22 -72.45 45.68
C ALA A 179 -18.74 -73.88 45.98
N GLU A 180 -17.47 -74.17 45.75
CA GLU A 180 -16.85 -75.45 46.07
C GLU A 180 -16.84 -75.72 47.58
N LEU A 181 -16.48 -74.72 48.40
CA LEU A 181 -16.58 -74.77 49.87
C LEU A 181 -18.02 -75.00 50.35
N GLY A 182 -19.02 -74.38 49.70
CA GLY A 182 -20.43 -74.63 49.96
C GLY A 182 -20.81 -76.08 49.67
N GLY A 183 -20.38 -76.60 48.51
CA GLY A 183 -20.60 -77.99 48.12
C GLY A 183 -19.94 -79.00 49.05
N GLU A 184 -18.70 -78.75 49.49
CA GLU A 184 -18.02 -79.60 50.47
C GLU A 184 -18.66 -79.53 51.86
N ARG A 185 -19.16 -78.35 52.28
CA ARG A 185 -19.91 -78.22 53.54
C ARG A 185 -21.24 -78.99 53.48
N ASP A 186 -21.94 -78.97 52.35
CA ASP A 186 -23.18 -79.73 52.17
C ASP A 186 -22.91 -81.24 52.09
N ARG A 187 -21.80 -81.65 51.46
CA ARG A 187 -21.32 -83.05 51.49
C ARG A 187 -20.95 -83.48 52.90
N SER A 188 -20.27 -82.64 53.67
CA SER A 188 -19.94 -82.87 55.07
C SER A 188 -21.19 -83.02 55.92
N LYS A 189 -22.18 -82.13 55.79
CA LYS A 189 -23.49 -82.28 56.46
C LYS A 189 -24.25 -83.54 56.06
N ALA A 190 -24.20 -83.91 54.78
CA ALA A 190 -24.82 -85.15 54.30
C ALA A 190 -24.10 -86.39 54.86
N LEU A 191 -22.77 -86.33 54.97
CA LEU A 191 -21.95 -87.36 55.61
C LEU A 191 -22.20 -87.42 57.11
N GLU A 192 -22.34 -86.29 57.81
CA GLU A 192 -22.73 -86.20 59.22
C GLU A 192 -24.12 -86.79 59.46
N SER A 193 -25.10 -86.53 58.58
CA SER A 193 -26.43 -87.16 58.68
C SER A 193 -26.36 -88.67 58.42
N ARG A 194 -25.51 -89.13 57.49
CA ARG A 194 -25.25 -90.56 57.27
C ARG A 194 -24.50 -91.20 58.44
N LEU A 195 -23.59 -90.46 59.08
CA LEU A 195 -22.88 -90.86 60.29
C LEU A 195 -23.84 -90.95 61.47
N ALA A 196 -24.72 -89.98 61.68
CA ALA A 196 -25.75 -90.04 62.73
C ALA A 196 -26.69 -91.25 62.56
N ASN A 197 -27.09 -91.55 61.33
CA ASN A 197 -27.88 -92.75 61.00
C ASN A 197 -27.06 -94.06 61.13
N ALA A 198 -25.75 -94.01 60.89
CA ALA A 198 -24.84 -95.12 61.12
C ALA A 198 -24.53 -95.30 62.61
N ASP A 199 -24.50 -94.22 63.39
CA ASP A 199 -24.24 -94.16 64.83
C ASP A 199 -25.39 -94.73 65.64
N GLU A 200 -26.64 -94.51 65.21
CA GLU A 200 -27.81 -95.20 65.75
C GLU A 200 -27.75 -96.73 65.49
N LYS A 201 -27.15 -97.15 64.37
CA LYS A 201 -26.88 -98.55 64.04
C LYS A 201 -25.66 -99.12 64.77
N THR A 202 -24.62 -98.33 65.02
CA THR A 202 -23.43 -98.76 65.75
C THR A 202 -23.62 -98.70 67.26
N MET A 203 -24.56 -97.94 67.81
CA MET A 203 -24.90 -98.01 69.24
C MET A 203 -25.38 -99.42 69.67
N LEU A 204 -26.02 -100.16 68.75
CA LEU A 204 -26.36 -101.57 68.89
C LEU A 204 -25.16 -102.53 68.70
N ALA A 205 -24.10 -102.08 68.02
CA ALA A 205 -22.84 -102.81 67.80
C ALA A 205 -21.70 -102.38 68.75
N GLN A 206 -21.85 -101.28 69.51
CA GLN A 206 -20.90 -100.70 70.45
C GLN A 206 -20.72 -101.57 71.69
N LYS A 207 -21.60 -102.55 71.86
CA LYS A 207 -21.43 -103.64 72.83
C LYS A 207 -20.34 -104.66 72.42
N ASP A 208 -19.96 -104.70 71.14
CA ASP A 208 -19.02 -105.70 70.58
C ASP A 208 -17.63 -105.16 70.22
N ILE A 209 -17.40 -103.84 70.32
CA ILE A 209 -16.19 -103.18 69.78
C ILE A 209 -15.45 -102.36 70.88
N GLU A 210 -15.39 -102.90 72.09
CA GLU A 210 -14.26 -102.64 73.01
C GLU A 210 -12.93 -103.23 72.46
N LYS A 211 -12.97 -103.87 71.28
CA LYS A 211 -11.88 -104.62 70.64
C LYS A 211 -11.08 -103.87 69.56
N ARG A 212 -11.40 -102.61 69.23
CA ARG A 212 -10.81 -101.94 68.04
C ARG A 212 -9.99 -100.67 68.34
N ASP A 213 -9.38 -100.61 69.53
CA ASP A 213 -8.31 -99.65 69.88
C ASP A 213 -7.08 -99.69 68.95
N ILE A 214 -7.01 -100.66 68.03
CA ILE A 214 -5.86 -100.88 67.14
C ILE A 214 -5.88 -99.98 65.89
N ARG A 215 -6.98 -99.26 65.58
CA ARG A 215 -7.11 -98.52 64.30
C ARG A 215 -6.56 -97.09 64.30
N ILE A 216 -6.14 -96.56 65.46
CA ILE A 216 -5.73 -95.15 65.62
C ILE A 216 -4.29 -94.89 65.09
N THR A 217 -3.46 -95.92 64.93
CA THR A 217 -2.06 -95.78 64.50
C THR A 217 -1.87 -95.55 62.99
N GLU A 218 -2.89 -95.77 62.17
CA GLU A 218 -2.75 -95.75 60.69
C GLU A 218 -2.97 -94.35 60.07
N LEU A 219 -3.70 -93.46 60.74
CA LEU A 219 -4.05 -92.12 60.23
C LEU A 219 -2.98 -91.05 60.51
N THR A 220 -2.00 -91.36 61.36
CA THR A 220 -0.99 -90.38 61.82
C THR A 220 0.17 -90.22 60.82
N ALA A 221 0.32 -91.14 59.86
CA ALA A 221 1.42 -91.12 58.88
C ALA A 221 1.14 -90.24 57.64
N SER A 222 -0.12 -89.99 57.28
CA SER A 222 -0.46 -89.25 56.04
C SER A 222 -0.39 -87.72 56.17
N LEU A 223 -0.38 -87.18 57.39
CA LEU A 223 -0.43 -85.72 57.64
C LEU A 223 0.94 -85.03 57.57
N THR A 224 2.04 -85.79 57.57
CA THR A 224 3.41 -85.24 57.59
C THR A 224 3.96 -84.88 56.21
N ALA A 225 3.32 -85.33 55.11
CA ALA A 225 3.72 -84.99 53.74
C ALA A 225 3.12 -83.67 53.23
N GLU A 226 2.02 -83.19 53.85
CA GLU A 226 1.29 -81.98 53.42
C GLU A 226 1.92 -80.69 53.97
N GLN A 227 2.76 -80.79 55.01
CA GLN A 227 3.42 -79.66 55.66
C GLN A 227 4.66 -79.10 54.90
N GLY A 228 5.07 -79.73 53.79
CA GLY A 228 6.17 -79.23 52.93
C GLY A 228 5.74 -78.29 51.80
N ALA A 229 4.46 -78.30 51.42
CA ALA A 229 3.93 -77.50 50.30
C ALA A 229 3.54 -76.07 50.69
N THR A 230 3.30 -75.83 51.98
CA THR A 230 2.87 -74.53 52.53
C THR A 230 4.00 -73.49 52.63
N GLY A 231 5.27 -73.91 52.72
CA GLY A 231 6.41 -72.97 52.81
C GLY A 231 6.67 -72.18 51.52
N LYS A 232 6.62 -72.84 50.35
CA LYS A 232 6.86 -72.19 49.04
C LYS A 232 5.68 -71.34 48.56
N ALA A 233 4.46 -71.67 49.00
CA ALA A 233 3.28 -70.86 48.72
C ALA A 233 3.30 -69.53 49.49
N ASN A 234 3.80 -69.52 50.73
CA ASN A 234 3.89 -68.30 51.54
C ASN A 234 4.95 -67.31 51.00
N GLU A 235 6.10 -67.80 50.52
CA GLU A 235 7.11 -66.93 49.91
C GLU A 235 6.61 -66.26 48.62
N GLN A 236 5.82 -66.96 47.82
CA GLN A 236 5.21 -66.42 46.60
C GLN A 236 4.16 -65.34 46.91
N VAL A 237 3.35 -65.54 47.95
CA VAL A 237 2.35 -64.57 48.43
C VAL A 237 3.02 -63.30 48.96
N ASP A 238 4.14 -63.42 49.67
CA ASP A 238 4.90 -62.26 50.18
C ASP A 238 5.56 -61.44 49.07
N LEU A 239 6.00 -62.07 47.99
CA LEU A 239 6.52 -61.37 46.81
C LEU A 239 5.39 -60.62 46.08
N LEU A 240 4.25 -61.27 45.86
CA LEU A 240 3.08 -60.68 45.22
C LEU A 240 2.50 -59.52 46.04
N ASN A 241 2.46 -59.62 47.37
CA ASN A 241 2.03 -58.52 48.24
C ASN A 241 2.95 -57.30 48.14
N ARG A 242 4.27 -57.49 48.05
CA ARG A 242 5.22 -56.39 47.83
C ARG A 242 5.05 -55.74 46.46
N GLN A 243 4.82 -56.52 45.41
CA GLN A 243 4.53 -56.01 44.07
C GLN A 243 3.20 -55.25 44.00
N MET A 244 2.15 -55.75 44.66
CA MET A 244 0.86 -55.07 44.78
C MET A 244 0.96 -53.75 45.55
N ALA A 245 1.78 -53.68 46.59
CA ALA A 245 2.02 -52.44 47.32
C ALA A 245 2.72 -51.39 46.45
N ALA A 246 3.74 -51.79 45.67
CA ALA A 246 4.45 -50.90 44.76
C ALA A 246 3.55 -50.39 43.62
N LEU A 247 2.70 -51.26 43.04
CA LEU A 247 1.75 -50.87 42.01
C LEU A 247 0.68 -49.91 42.54
N ARG A 248 0.18 -50.12 43.77
CA ARG A 248 -0.75 -49.18 44.42
C ARG A 248 -0.12 -47.80 44.62
N ASP A 249 1.15 -47.75 44.99
CA ASP A 249 1.88 -46.49 45.18
C ASP A 249 2.11 -45.75 43.83
N GLN A 250 2.40 -46.47 42.75
CA GLN A 250 2.48 -45.89 41.41
C GLN A 250 1.13 -45.35 40.93
N LEU A 251 0.04 -46.10 41.14
CA LEU A 251 -1.32 -45.65 40.79
C LEU A 251 -1.74 -44.41 41.58
N ALA A 252 -1.38 -44.32 42.87
CA ALA A 252 -1.65 -43.15 43.69
C ALA A 252 -0.92 -41.89 43.16
N ARG A 253 0.33 -42.03 42.72
CA ARG A 253 1.10 -40.92 42.12
C ARG A 253 0.50 -40.48 40.79
N ILE A 254 0.09 -41.41 39.94
CA ILE A 254 -0.54 -41.10 38.64
C ILE A 254 -1.89 -40.42 38.87
N GLY A 255 -2.69 -40.89 39.82
CA GLY A 255 -3.94 -40.26 40.21
C GLY A 255 -3.75 -38.80 40.66
N ALA A 256 -2.75 -38.54 41.50
CA ALA A 256 -2.43 -37.18 41.95
C ALA A 256 -1.97 -36.26 40.80
N VAL A 257 -1.17 -36.78 39.85
CA VAL A 257 -0.74 -36.01 38.67
C VAL A 257 -1.92 -35.73 37.73
N LEU A 258 -2.81 -36.70 37.53
CA LEU A 258 -4.00 -36.55 36.71
C LEU A 258 -4.95 -35.50 37.29
N GLU A 259 -5.22 -35.57 38.61
CA GLU A 259 -6.08 -34.60 39.32
C GLU A 259 -5.54 -33.17 39.20
N ILE A 260 -4.22 -32.97 39.34
CA ILE A 260 -3.57 -31.67 39.12
C ILE A 260 -3.75 -31.20 37.67
N SER A 261 -3.63 -32.11 36.70
CA SER A 261 -3.78 -31.77 35.28
C SER A 261 -5.23 -31.44 34.89
N GLU A 262 -6.22 -32.17 35.43
CA GLU A 262 -7.65 -31.93 35.21
C GLU A 262 -8.07 -30.58 35.79
N LYS A 263 -7.63 -30.28 37.01
CA LYS A 263 -7.90 -28.99 37.65
C LYS A 263 -7.28 -27.82 36.88
N LYS A 264 -6.06 -28.00 36.36
CA LYS A 264 -5.40 -27.00 35.51
C LYS A 264 -6.11 -26.82 34.16
N ALA A 265 -6.66 -27.89 33.59
CA ALA A 265 -7.43 -27.83 32.35
C ALA A 265 -8.77 -27.09 32.56
N GLU A 266 -9.47 -27.33 33.67
CA GLU A 266 -10.67 -26.57 34.04
C GLU A 266 -10.38 -25.07 34.21
N GLU A 267 -9.32 -24.71 34.94
CA GLU A 267 -8.91 -23.31 35.11
C GLU A 267 -8.60 -22.63 33.77
N GLN A 268 -7.89 -23.31 32.88
CA GLN A 268 -7.61 -22.80 31.54
C GLN A 268 -8.87 -22.65 30.68
N GLN A 269 -9.80 -23.60 30.77
CA GLN A 269 -11.07 -23.55 30.03
C GLN A 269 -11.94 -22.37 30.48
N VAL A 270 -11.99 -22.11 31.79
CA VAL A 270 -12.68 -20.95 32.38
C VAL A 270 -12.03 -19.65 31.90
N GLN A 271 -10.70 -19.56 31.89
CA GLN A 271 -9.99 -18.38 31.39
C GLN A 271 -10.27 -18.12 29.90
N ILE A 272 -10.25 -19.16 29.06
CA ILE A 272 -10.53 -19.03 27.61
C ILE A 272 -11.97 -18.55 27.39
N ALA A 273 -12.94 -19.10 28.13
CA ALA A 273 -14.34 -18.66 28.05
C ALA A 273 -14.51 -17.19 28.50
N GLU A 274 -13.81 -16.78 29.56
CA GLU A 274 -13.84 -15.40 30.07
C GLU A 274 -13.19 -14.42 29.08
N LEU A 275 -12.01 -14.75 28.55
CA LEU A 275 -11.33 -13.98 27.51
C LEU A 275 -12.19 -13.85 26.25
N GLY A 276 -12.81 -14.94 25.81
CA GLY A 276 -13.73 -14.94 24.67
C GLY A 276 -14.95 -14.03 24.91
N SER A 277 -15.54 -14.09 26.11
CA SER A 277 -16.66 -13.23 26.48
C SER A 277 -16.27 -11.75 26.52
N ARG A 278 -15.14 -11.40 27.15
CA ARG A 278 -14.63 -10.01 27.18
C ARG A 278 -14.30 -9.48 25.79
N LEU A 279 -13.67 -10.31 24.95
CA LEU A 279 -13.34 -9.93 23.57
C LEU A 279 -14.61 -9.68 22.76
N ASN A 280 -15.59 -10.58 22.85
CA ASN A 280 -16.87 -10.44 22.15
C ASN A 280 -17.66 -9.22 22.64
N GLN A 281 -17.65 -8.94 23.95
CA GLN A 281 -18.28 -7.73 24.50
C GLN A 281 -17.57 -6.45 24.03
N ALA A 282 -16.24 -6.42 24.04
CA ALA A 282 -15.46 -5.29 23.55
C ALA A 282 -15.68 -5.04 22.05
N LEU A 283 -15.72 -6.11 21.25
CA LEU A 283 -16.00 -6.04 19.83
C LEU A 283 -17.42 -5.55 19.57
N ALA A 284 -18.41 -6.10 20.27
CA ALA A 284 -19.81 -5.68 20.16
C ALA A 284 -19.98 -4.19 20.52
N ALA A 285 -19.34 -3.73 21.60
CA ALA A 285 -19.34 -2.32 21.99
C ALA A 285 -18.74 -1.42 20.90
N LYS A 286 -17.57 -1.79 20.34
CA LYS A 286 -16.92 -1.03 19.26
C LYS A 286 -17.74 -0.99 17.97
N VAL A 287 -18.36 -2.10 17.58
CA VAL A 287 -19.25 -2.17 16.40
C VAL A 287 -20.51 -1.32 16.63
N GLN A 288 -21.08 -1.34 17.83
CA GLN A 288 -22.26 -0.55 18.18
C GLN A 288 -21.95 0.96 18.21
N ASP A 289 -20.80 1.35 18.76
CA ASP A 289 -20.33 2.74 18.76
C ASP A 289 -20.14 3.23 17.32
N LEU A 290 -19.48 2.44 16.47
CA LEU A 290 -19.33 2.77 15.05
C LEU A 290 -20.68 2.89 14.35
N ALA A 291 -21.61 1.95 14.57
CA ALA A 291 -22.93 1.99 13.96
C ALA A 291 -23.72 3.23 14.38
N ARG A 292 -23.60 3.67 15.65
CA ARG A 292 -24.20 4.90 16.17
C ARG A 292 -23.61 6.13 15.47
N TYR A 293 -22.29 6.26 15.43
CA TYR A 293 -21.62 7.39 14.77
C TYR A 293 -21.89 7.43 13.27
N ARG A 294 -21.95 6.27 12.61
CA ARG A 294 -22.36 6.18 11.21
C ARG A 294 -23.76 6.77 11.02
N SER A 295 -24.71 6.36 11.84
CA SER A 295 -26.10 6.83 11.75
C SER A 295 -26.25 8.33 12.02
N GLU A 296 -25.54 8.86 13.02
CA GLU A 296 -25.52 10.30 13.33
C GLU A 296 -24.80 11.12 12.27
N PHE A 297 -23.69 10.61 11.72
CA PHE A 297 -22.95 11.23 10.63
C PHE A 297 -23.85 11.35 9.39
N PHE A 298 -24.42 10.24 8.92
CA PHE A 298 -25.30 10.25 7.75
C PHE A 298 -26.59 11.02 7.98
N GLY A 299 -27.12 11.04 9.21
CA GLY A 299 -28.24 11.89 9.60
C GLY A 299 -27.94 13.37 9.39
N ARG A 300 -26.81 13.85 9.91
CA ARG A 300 -26.36 15.24 9.78
C ARG A 300 -25.99 15.62 8.35
N VAL A 301 -25.32 14.73 7.62
CA VAL A 301 -25.01 14.96 6.19
C VAL A 301 -26.32 15.03 5.38
N ARG A 302 -27.29 14.15 5.64
CA ARG A 302 -28.60 14.18 4.97
C ARG A 302 -29.37 15.47 5.27
N GLU A 303 -29.35 15.93 6.51
CA GLU A 303 -29.99 17.19 6.91
C GLU A 303 -29.35 18.40 6.20
N ALA A 304 -28.02 18.44 6.13
CA ALA A 304 -27.28 19.51 5.47
C ALA A 304 -27.41 19.51 3.93
N LEU A 305 -27.50 18.33 3.29
CA LEU A 305 -27.69 18.21 1.84
C LEU A 305 -29.15 18.43 1.39
N GLY A 306 -30.12 18.34 2.31
CA GLY A 306 -31.54 18.59 2.07
C GLY A 306 -32.22 17.61 1.10
N ASN A 307 -33.52 17.80 0.87
CA ASN A 307 -34.29 17.09 -0.16
C ASN A 307 -34.00 17.65 -1.55
N ARG A 308 -32.76 17.54 -2.01
CA ARG A 308 -32.39 17.93 -3.38
C ARG A 308 -32.65 16.77 -4.35
N PRO A 309 -33.28 17.02 -5.52
CA PRO A 309 -33.63 15.96 -6.47
C PRO A 309 -32.41 15.25 -7.08
N ASP A 310 -31.23 15.88 -7.00
CA ASP A 310 -30.02 15.47 -7.71
C ASP A 310 -29.08 14.57 -6.89
N VAL A 311 -29.35 14.39 -5.59
CA VAL A 311 -28.58 13.54 -4.68
C VAL A 311 -29.53 12.56 -4.02
N ARG A 312 -29.33 11.26 -4.28
CA ARG A 312 -30.15 10.22 -3.65
C ARG A 312 -29.38 9.59 -2.50
N VAL A 313 -29.99 9.60 -1.32
CA VAL A 313 -29.47 8.87 -0.15
C VAL A 313 -30.02 7.45 -0.19
N VAL A 314 -29.15 6.45 -0.28
CA VAL A 314 -29.53 5.03 -0.29
C VAL A 314 -28.79 4.33 0.84
N GLY A 315 -29.41 4.19 2.01
CA GLY A 315 -28.72 3.63 3.18
C GLY A 315 -27.60 4.56 3.67
N ASP A 316 -26.35 4.12 3.58
CA ASP A 316 -25.13 4.81 4.01
C ASP A 316 -24.27 5.32 2.85
N ARG A 317 -24.88 5.58 1.69
CA ARG A 317 -24.19 6.17 0.53
C ARG A 317 -25.00 7.27 -0.15
N PHE A 318 -24.27 8.24 -0.70
CA PHE A 318 -24.79 9.30 -1.55
C PHE A 318 -24.57 8.94 -3.00
N VAL A 319 -25.64 8.89 -3.79
CA VAL A 319 -25.58 8.52 -5.20
C VAL A 319 -25.79 9.76 -6.07
N PHE A 320 -24.82 10.03 -6.94
CA PHE A 320 -24.84 11.09 -7.95
C PHE A 320 -24.94 10.46 -9.34
N GLN A 321 -25.81 10.98 -10.19
CA GLN A 321 -25.85 10.57 -11.60
C GLN A 321 -24.62 11.10 -12.33
N SER A 322 -23.94 10.23 -13.11
CA SER A 322 -22.67 10.59 -13.74
C SER A 322 -22.82 11.70 -14.77
N GLU A 323 -23.95 11.79 -15.46
CA GLU A 323 -24.23 12.79 -16.50
C GLU A 323 -24.33 14.21 -15.94
N LEU A 324 -24.55 14.35 -14.62
CA LEU A 324 -24.58 15.65 -13.96
C LEU A 324 -23.17 16.13 -13.56
N LEU A 325 -22.18 15.23 -13.62
CA LEU A 325 -20.80 15.48 -13.19
C LEU A 325 -19.81 15.44 -14.36
N PHE A 326 -20.09 14.60 -15.37
CA PHE A 326 -19.18 14.29 -16.46
C PHE A 326 -19.93 14.27 -17.80
N PRO A 327 -19.27 14.70 -18.89
CA PRO A 327 -19.74 14.39 -20.23
C PRO A 327 -19.76 12.88 -20.48
N SER A 328 -20.55 12.46 -21.46
CA SER A 328 -20.60 11.05 -21.89
C SER A 328 -19.21 10.55 -22.31
N GLY A 329 -18.80 9.39 -21.77
CA GLY A 329 -17.50 8.76 -22.06
C GLY A 329 -16.26 9.48 -21.52
N SER A 330 -16.42 10.58 -20.78
CA SER A 330 -15.31 11.36 -20.21
C SER A 330 -15.19 11.18 -18.69
N ALA A 331 -13.99 11.39 -18.16
CA ALA A 331 -13.71 11.49 -16.73
C ALA A 331 -13.37 12.93 -16.28
N THR A 332 -13.43 13.91 -17.19
CA THR A 332 -13.21 15.32 -16.86
C THR A 332 -14.50 15.93 -16.29
N LEU A 333 -14.42 16.51 -15.09
CA LEU A 333 -15.56 17.15 -14.44
C LEU A 333 -16.04 18.39 -15.21
N GLU A 334 -17.35 18.48 -15.43
CA GLU A 334 -17.98 19.69 -15.97
C GLU A 334 -18.05 20.79 -14.91
N GLU A 335 -18.15 22.06 -15.34
CA GLU A 335 -18.27 23.20 -14.41
C GLU A 335 -19.50 23.08 -13.50
N ALA A 336 -20.63 22.62 -14.04
CA ALA A 336 -21.83 22.33 -13.24
C ALA A 336 -21.57 21.25 -12.17
N GLY A 337 -20.82 20.21 -12.52
CA GLY A 337 -20.41 19.15 -11.60
C GLY A 337 -19.47 19.65 -10.50
N LYS A 338 -18.50 20.49 -10.86
CA LYS A 338 -17.56 21.12 -9.90
C LYS A 338 -18.29 21.96 -8.86
N LEU A 339 -19.25 22.80 -9.27
CA LEU A 339 -20.03 23.61 -8.33
C LEU A 339 -20.78 22.75 -7.30
N ARG A 340 -21.35 21.62 -7.74
CA ARG A 340 -22.06 20.67 -6.88
C ARG A 340 -21.12 19.96 -5.90
N LEU A 341 -19.98 19.48 -6.41
CA LEU A 341 -18.97 18.83 -5.58
C LEU A 341 -18.34 19.81 -4.58
N ALA A 342 -18.22 21.10 -4.93
CA ALA A 342 -17.70 22.12 -4.03
C ALA A 342 -18.64 22.37 -2.84
N GLU A 343 -19.96 22.36 -3.09
CA GLU A 343 -20.95 22.44 -2.02
C GLU A 343 -20.91 21.20 -1.12
N LEU A 344 -20.83 20.01 -1.71
CA LEU A 344 -20.64 18.76 -0.95
C LEU A 344 -19.36 18.83 -0.10
N ALA A 345 -18.25 19.33 -0.67
CA ALA A 345 -16.97 19.42 0.03
C ALA A 345 -17.06 20.31 1.27
N ARG A 346 -17.74 21.47 1.19
CA ARG A 346 -17.97 22.35 2.35
C ARG A 346 -18.70 21.61 3.47
N THR A 347 -19.79 20.93 3.15
CA THR A 347 -20.56 20.14 4.11
C THR A 347 -19.72 19.01 4.73
N LEU A 348 -18.91 18.31 3.93
CA LEU A 348 -18.03 17.24 4.41
C LEU A 348 -16.95 17.76 5.36
N ILE A 349 -16.39 18.95 5.09
CA ILE A 349 -15.38 19.58 5.96
C ILE A 349 -16.00 19.96 7.32
N GLU A 350 -17.19 20.57 7.31
CA GLU A 350 -17.90 20.96 8.54
C GLU A 350 -18.21 19.75 9.42
N ILE A 351 -18.70 18.67 8.81
CA ILE A 351 -19.08 17.45 9.54
C ILE A 351 -17.82 16.68 9.97
N GLY A 352 -16.79 16.61 9.13
CA GLY A 352 -15.52 15.94 9.44
C GLY A 352 -14.86 16.48 10.71
N ARG A 353 -15.00 17.77 11.01
CA ARG A 353 -14.51 18.40 12.25
C ARG A 353 -15.20 17.89 13.52
N THR A 354 -16.40 17.34 13.40
CA THR A 354 -17.18 16.82 14.53
C THR A 354 -16.89 15.35 14.84
N ILE A 355 -16.18 14.65 13.96
CA ILE A 355 -15.83 13.24 14.18
C ILE A 355 -14.59 13.17 15.07
N PRO A 356 -14.64 12.42 16.18
CA PRO A 356 -13.48 12.23 17.05
C PRO A 356 -12.24 11.71 16.30
N PRO A 357 -11.03 12.20 16.63
CA PRO A 357 -9.81 11.85 15.90
C PRO A 357 -9.39 10.38 16.09
N ASP A 358 -9.88 9.70 17.11
CA ASP A 358 -9.66 8.26 17.39
C ASP A 358 -10.45 7.33 16.45
N ILE A 359 -11.37 7.88 15.65
CA ILE A 359 -12.10 7.12 14.63
C ILE A 359 -11.34 7.19 13.29
N ASN A 360 -10.81 6.04 12.86
CA ASN A 360 -10.16 5.86 11.56
C ASN A 360 -11.18 5.69 10.43
N TRP A 361 -11.91 6.76 10.12
CA TRP A 361 -12.85 6.82 8.99
C TRP A 361 -12.17 7.27 7.69
N VAL A 362 -12.71 6.81 6.55
CA VAL A 362 -12.34 7.23 5.20
C VAL A 362 -13.62 7.48 4.38
N LEU A 363 -13.60 8.48 3.51
CA LEU A 363 -14.65 8.73 2.52
C LEU A 363 -14.26 8.05 1.21
N ARG A 364 -14.96 6.97 0.86
CA ARG A 364 -14.74 6.23 -0.38
C ARG A 364 -15.68 6.73 -1.47
N VAL A 365 -15.10 7.06 -2.62
CA VAL A 365 -15.79 7.44 -3.85
C VAL A 365 -15.73 6.26 -4.82
N ASP A 366 -16.89 5.70 -5.15
CA ASP A 366 -17.06 4.56 -6.02
C ASP A 366 -17.61 5.01 -7.37
N GLY A 367 -16.89 4.70 -8.45
CA GLY A 367 -17.34 4.94 -9.82
C GLY A 367 -18.01 3.71 -10.42
N HIS A 368 -19.12 3.92 -11.12
CA HIS A 368 -19.83 2.87 -11.86
C HIS A 368 -20.16 3.31 -13.29
N THR A 369 -20.23 2.34 -14.20
CA THR A 369 -20.68 2.53 -15.58
C THR A 369 -21.94 1.71 -15.84
N ASP A 370 -22.55 1.93 -16.99
CA ASP A 370 -23.49 0.96 -17.56
C ASP A 370 -22.73 -0.18 -18.27
N SER A 371 -23.47 -1.10 -18.88
CA SER A 371 -22.96 -2.23 -19.63
C SER A 371 -22.54 -1.90 -21.07
N ARG A 372 -22.63 -0.63 -21.50
CA ARG A 372 -22.21 -0.25 -22.86
C ARG A 372 -20.69 -0.12 -22.86
N PRO A 373 -19.97 -0.76 -23.81
CA PRO A 373 -18.52 -0.73 -23.82
C PRO A 373 -18.00 0.66 -24.23
N VAL A 374 -17.12 1.25 -23.41
CA VAL A 374 -16.34 2.44 -23.79
C VAL A 374 -15.09 2.02 -24.60
N ARG A 375 -14.79 2.71 -25.70
CA ARG A 375 -13.61 2.42 -26.55
C ARG A 375 -12.86 3.65 -27.08
N ILE A 376 -13.28 4.85 -26.70
CA ILE A 376 -12.71 6.09 -27.26
C ILE A 376 -11.49 6.52 -26.44
N GLN A 377 -11.71 6.97 -25.21
CA GLN A 377 -10.66 7.52 -24.35
C GLN A 377 -10.12 6.54 -23.31
N PHE A 378 -10.88 5.48 -23.01
CA PHE A 378 -10.56 4.48 -21.99
C PHE A 378 -10.64 3.09 -22.62
N ALA A 379 -9.76 2.18 -22.21
CA ALA A 379 -9.71 0.82 -22.75
C ALA A 379 -10.85 -0.08 -22.21
N SER A 380 -11.42 0.27 -21.05
CA SER A 380 -12.51 -0.47 -20.44
C SER A 380 -13.38 0.38 -19.52
N ASN A 381 -14.57 -0.15 -19.20
CA ASN A 381 -15.47 0.42 -18.21
C ASN A 381 -14.85 0.46 -16.80
N TRP A 382 -13.94 -0.46 -16.48
CA TRP A 382 -13.12 -0.39 -15.26
C TRP A 382 -12.30 0.89 -15.21
N GLU A 383 -11.53 1.18 -16.26
CA GLU A 383 -10.70 2.38 -16.33
C GLU A 383 -11.53 3.67 -16.28
N LEU A 384 -12.63 3.75 -17.03
CA LEU A 384 -13.52 4.91 -17.01
C LEU A 384 -14.08 5.15 -15.61
N SER A 385 -14.55 4.09 -14.94
CA SER A 385 -15.13 4.19 -13.61
C SER A 385 -14.10 4.64 -12.56
N ALA A 386 -12.89 4.07 -12.61
CA ALA A 386 -11.80 4.45 -11.71
C ALA A 386 -11.32 5.88 -11.97
N ALA A 387 -11.16 6.27 -13.25
CA ALA A 387 -10.75 7.61 -13.63
C ALA A 387 -11.75 8.68 -13.18
N ARG A 388 -13.06 8.40 -13.28
CA ARG A 388 -14.11 9.29 -12.75
C ARG A 388 -14.04 9.42 -11.24
N ALA A 389 -13.93 8.31 -10.51
CA ALA A 389 -13.80 8.32 -9.06
C ALA A 389 -12.57 9.11 -8.59
N ILE A 390 -11.42 8.89 -9.25
CA ILE A 390 -10.17 9.63 -8.99
C ILE A 390 -10.35 11.13 -9.27
N SER A 391 -11.06 11.50 -10.33
CA SER A 391 -11.29 12.91 -10.68
C SER A 391 -12.15 13.63 -9.63
N VAL A 392 -13.16 12.95 -9.08
CA VAL A 392 -13.93 13.46 -7.93
C VAL A 392 -13.02 13.60 -6.70
N VAL A 393 -12.24 12.58 -6.36
CA VAL A 393 -11.33 12.62 -5.20
C VAL A 393 -10.32 13.76 -5.32
N LYS A 394 -9.66 13.92 -6.48
CA LYS A 394 -8.74 15.03 -6.73
C LYS A 394 -9.41 16.38 -6.52
N PHE A 395 -10.61 16.54 -7.07
CA PHE A 395 -11.36 17.78 -6.88
C PHE A 395 -11.71 18.03 -5.41
N LEU A 396 -12.12 17.00 -4.66
CA LEU A 396 -12.41 17.13 -3.23
C LEU A 396 -11.17 17.49 -2.40
N ILE A 397 -9.98 16.98 -2.78
CA ILE A 397 -8.69 17.37 -2.19
C ILE A 397 -8.44 18.86 -2.47
N ASP A 398 -8.64 19.32 -3.70
CA ASP A 398 -8.48 20.72 -4.07
C ASP A 398 -9.44 21.65 -3.31
N GLN A 399 -10.61 21.15 -2.89
CA GLN A 399 -11.56 21.87 -2.03
C GLN A 399 -11.18 21.84 -0.53
N GLY A 400 -10.11 21.14 -0.15
CA GLY A 400 -9.57 21.14 1.21
C GLY A 400 -9.89 19.92 2.08
N ILE A 401 -10.42 18.84 1.50
CA ILE A 401 -10.58 17.57 2.23
C ILE A 401 -9.21 16.87 2.32
N PRO A 402 -8.77 16.41 3.52
CA PRO A 402 -7.50 15.71 3.68
C PRO A 402 -7.41 14.45 2.82
N ALA A 403 -6.31 14.29 2.08
CA ALA A 403 -6.12 13.18 1.15
C ALA A 403 -6.07 11.80 1.83
N ASP A 404 -5.62 11.74 3.09
CA ASP A 404 -5.60 10.55 3.93
C ASP A 404 -6.99 10.06 4.38
N ARG A 405 -8.02 10.92 4.20
CA ARG A 405 -9.43 10.63 4.47
C ARG A 405 -10.23 10.32 3.21
N LEU A 406 -9.59 10.16 2.05
CA LEU A 406 -10.26 9.88 0.78
C LEU A 406 -9.74 8.59 0.14
N ALA A 407 -10.65 7.85 -0.48
CA ALA A 407 -10.32 6.69 -1.31
C ALA A 407 -11.15 6.70 -2.59
N ALA A 408 -10.56 6.27 -3.71
CA ALA A 408 -11.26 6.10 -4.98
C ALA A 408 -11.29 4.61 -5.36
N ALA A 409 -12.45 4.13 -5.81
CA ALA A 409 -12.61 2.80 -6.36
C ALA A 409 -13.43 2.87 -7.66
N GLY A 410 -13.06 2.07 -8.66
CA GLY A 410 -13.88 1.86 -9.86
C GLY A 410 -14.46 0.45 -9.82
N PHE A 411 -15.71 0.28 -10.22
CA PHE A 411 -16.38 -1.03 -10.28
C PHE A 411 -16.85 -1.41 -11.68
N GLY A 412 -16.66 -0.52 -12.66
CA GLY A 412 -17.20 -0.68 -14.01
C GLY A 412 -18.69 -1.00 -14.01
N GLU A 413 -19.08 -1.98 -14.83
CA GLU A 413 -20.46 -2.42 -15.04
C GLU A 413 -20.92 -3.54 -14.07
N TYR A 414 -20.01 -4.04 -13.22
CA TYR A 414 -20.21 -5.28 -12.44
C TYR A 414 -21.03 -5.10 -11.15
N GLN A 415 -21.47 -3.88 -10.85
CA GLN A 415 -22.39 -3.58 -9.75
C GLN A 415 -23.56 -2.69 -10.23
N PRO A 416 -24.45 -3.22 -11.10
CA PRO A 416 -25.59 -2.46 -11.59
C PRO A 416 -26.59 -2.23 -10.47
N LEU A 417 -27.13 -1.00 -10.40
CA LEU A 417 -28.25 -0.67 -9.51
C LEU A 417 -29.58 -1.15 -10.10
N ASP A 418 -29.68 -1.15 -11.43
CA ASP A 418 -30.83 -1.61 -12.20
C ASP A 418 -30.33 -2.60 -13.26
N PRO A 419 -30.71 -3.89 -13.20
CA PRO A 419 -30.27 -4.88 -14.18
C PRO A 419 -30.93 -4.72 -15.56
N GLY A 420 -31.89 -3.78 -15.69
CA GLY A 420 -32.56 -3.48 -16.96
C GLY A 420 -31.63 -2.92 -18.03
N THR A 421 -32.08 -3.00 -19.28
CA THR A 421 -31.36 -2.53 -20.47
C THR A 421 -31.95 -1.26 -21.10
N SER A 422 -32.98 -0.67 -20.48
CA SER A 422 -33.57 0.59 -20.96
C SER A 422 -32.60 1.76 -20.78
N ASP A 423 -32.79 2.86 -21.51
CA ASP A 423 -31.94 4.04 -21.37
C ASP A 423 -31.99 4.63 -19.96
N GLU A 424 -33.15 4.55 -19.29
CA GLU A 424 -33.29 4.96 -17.89
C GLU A 424 -32.50 4.05 -16.95
N ALA A 425 -32.56 2.72 -17.13
CA ALA A 425 -31.81 1.76 -16.32
C ALA A 425 -30.29 1.97 -16.48
N LEU A 426 -29.83 2.18 -17.72
CA LEU A 426 -28.42 2.45 -18.02
C LEU A 426 -27.96 3.79 -17.43
N ALA A 427 -28.79 4.84 -17.51
CA ALA A 427 -28.50 6.12 -16.85
C ALA A 427 -28.38 5.98 -15.33
N ARG A 428 -29.26 5.17 -14.71
CA ARG A 428 -29.17 4.89 -13.27
C ARG A 428 -27.91 4.12 -12.88
N ASN A 429 -27.37 3.29 -13.76
CA ASN A 429 -26.14 2.53 -13.51
C ASN A 429 -24.89 3.39 -13.62
N ARG A 430 -24.89 4.41 -14.51
CA ARG A 430 -23.83 5.42 -14.63
C ARG A 430 -23.90 6.39 -13.46
N ARG A 431 -23.22 6.08 -12.36
CA ARG A 431 -23.29 6.87 -11.12
C ARG A 431 -21.94 6.95 -10.38
N ILE A 432 -21.82 7.95 -9.53
CA ILE A 432 -20.79 8.03 -8.50
C ILE A 432 -21.47 7.82 -7.15
N GLU A 433 -20.96 6.89 -6.36
CA GLU A 433 -21.40 6.69 -4.98
C GLU A 433 -20.34 7.23 -4.04
N VAL A 434 -20.73 8.01 -3.04
CA VAL A 434 -19.84 8.49 -1.99
C VAL A 434 -20.33 7.88 -0.67
N LYS A 435 -19.46 7.17 0.03
CA LYS A 435 -19.80 6.53 1.30
C LYS A 435 -18.68 6.65 2.32
N LEU A 436 -19.04 6.54 3.59
CA LEU A 436 -18.12 6.49 4.71
C LEU A 436 -17.75 5.04 4.99
N ASP A 437 -16.46 4.75 5.09
CA ASP A 437 -15.94 3.42 5.39
C ASP A 437 -14.91 3.49 6.54
N GLN A 438 -14.57 2.33 7.10
CA GLN A 438 -13.44 2.20 8.02
C GLN A 438 -12.17 1.82 7.28
N ARG A 439 -11.04 2.35 7.74
CA ARG A 439 -9.72 2.01 7.23
C ARG A 439 -9.16 0.75 7.87
#